data_AF-A0A6F8VCH8-F1
#
_entry.id   AF-A0A6F8VCH8-F1
#
_cell.length_a   1.000
_cell.length_b   1.000
_cell.length_c   1.000
_cell.angle_alpha   90.00
_cell.angle_beta   90.00
_cell.angle_gamma   90.00
#
_symmetry.space_group_name_H-M   'P 1'
#
loop_
_entity.id
_entity.type
_entity.pdbx_description
1 polymer ?
#
loop_
_entity_poly.entity_id
_entity_poly.type
_entity_poly.pdbx_seq_one_letter_code
_entity_poly.pdbx_strand_id
1 'polypeptide(L)'
;MVIRIARTLNVWRMRQTVRRAAPPDFFVFLYLKWGIYEMANNNLNNVMRRFWMAALLSLWAFAATAGDKPDFMVDADWLAKNLKDPKLVVLEIRYYPHRYFTVGHIPGAVQVQRFKDLGDNHAIPSMRFPSREAFEHTLRSWGVNNDSTIVLYDDSVTAMTSRVYFLLDLYGYDMKHVKILNGGTVEWSAFNDMVKEEPKHKPGSVKLKPAKPGVVVEWTDVYSDVVARRDPNIVLLDARPADMYTGKVVQHSVRGGHIPGAINVVSLDGADGQSQTWKSLDDIAAMYKAIPKDKTVYAYCHDGFRSSLAWLQLKTLGYKDVRIYNGGWGDWGNNLALPVSEGEQPYDEAFAL
;
A
#
# COMPACT_ATOMS: atom_id res chain seq x y z
N MET A 1 50.87 -10.05 -12.12
CA MET A 1 50.97 -10.02 -10.65
C MET A 1 50.59 -8.67 -10.01
N VAL A 2 49.96 -7.72 -10.74
CA VAL A 2 49.54 -6.41 -10.18
C VAL A 2 48.00 -6.29 -10.02
N ILE A 3 47.21 -7.22 -10.56
CA ILE A 3 45.73 -7.17 -10.48
C ILE A 3 45.17 -7.80 -9.17
N ARG A 4 46.01 -8.52 -8.40
CA ARG A 4 45.56 -9.24 -7.18
C ARG A 4 45.63 -8.43 -5.89
N ILE A 5 46.19 -7.23 -5.89
CA ILE A 5 46.32 -6.37 -4.70
C ILE A 5 45.22 -5.27 -4.66
N ALA A 6 44.60 -4.94 -5.79
CA ALA A 6 43.55 -3.91 -5.86
C ALA A 6 42.17 -4.35 -5.30
N ARG A 7 41.92 -5.66 -5.14
CA ARG A 7 40.63 -6.16 -4.60
C ARG A 7 40.60 -6.28 -3.07
N THR A 8 41.74 -6.37 -2.41
CA THR A 8 41.83 -6.49 -0.94
C THR A 8 41.84 -5.13 -0.24
N LEU A 9 42.30 -4.05 -0.89
CA LEU A 9 42.29 -2.70 -0.28
C LEU A 9 40.91 -2.03 -0.25
N ASN A 10 39.97 -2.40 -1.15
CA ASN A 10 38.62 -1.82 -1.14
C ASN A 10 37.71 -2.38 -0.03
N VAL A 11 38.00 -3.58 0.48
CA VAL A 11 37.22 -4.18 1.58
C VAL A 11 37.58 -3.57 2.93
N TRP A 12 38.83 -3.10 3.10
CA TRP A 12 39.25 -2.46 4.35
C TRP A 12 38.72 -1.02 4.47
N ARG A 13 38.60 -0.29 3.35
CA ARG A 13 38.02 1.07 3.34
C ARG A 13 36.50 1.08 3.53
N MET A 14 35.80 0.00 3.17
CA MET A 14 34.37 -0.19 3.49
C MET A 14 34.12 -0.55 4.96
N ARG A 15 35.11 -1.07 5.69
CA ARG A 15 34.94 -1.48 7.11
C ARG A 15 34.77 -0.33 8.09
N GLN A 16 35.18 0.90 7.75
CA GLN A 16 35.05 2.05 8.66
C GLN A 16 33.82 2.92 8.38
N THR A 17 33.22 2.85 7.19
CA THR A 17 32.07 3.72 6.85
C THR A 17 30.71 3.06 7.09
N VAL A 18 30.63 1.72 7.21
CA VAL A 18 29.36 0.99 7.34
C VAL A 18 28.99 0.63 8.79
N ARG A 19 29.86 0.90 9.77
CA ARG A 19 29.60 0.57 11.19
C ARG A 19 28.54 1.43 11.89
N ARG A 20 27.83 2.32 11.18
CA ARG A 20 26.83 3.22 11.80
C ARG A 20 25.42 3.20 11.21
N ALA A 21 25.09 2.31 10.27
CA ALA A 21 23.74 2.34 9.67
C ALA A 21 23.24 1.02 9.06
N ALA A 22 23.62 -0.14 9.58
CA ALA A 22 23.03 -1.41 9.17
C ALA A 22 22.39 -2.10 10.38
N PRO A 23 21.07 -2.43 10.34
CA PRO A 23 20.45 -3.21 11.39
C PRO A 23 21.04 -4.63 11.44
N PRO A 24 20.94 -5.34 12.58
CA PRO A 24 21.53 -6.66 12.80
C PRO A 24 21.22 -7.66 11.67
N ASP A 25 20.03 -7.52 11.07
CA ASP A 25 19.42 -8.42 10.10
C ASP A 25 20.17 -8.44 8.76
N PHE A 26 20.81 -7.33 8.37
CA PHE A 26 21.61 -7.27 7.14
C PHE A 26 22.87 -8.15 7.23
N PHE A 27 23.46 -8.23 8.42
CA PHE A 27 24.59 -9.12 8.66
C PHE A 27 24.14 -10.59 8.63
N VAL A 28 22.96 -10.90 9.17
CA VAL A 28 22.38 -12.24 9.17
C VAL A 28 22.26 -12.81 7.75
N PHE A 29 21.79 -12.02 6.78
CA PHE A 29 21.67 -12.45 5.38
C PHE A 29 23.02 -12.72 4.68
N LEU A 30 24.04 -11.91 4.96
CA LEU A 30 25.41 -12.13 4.45
C LEU A 30 26.04 -13.39 5.07
N TYR A 31 25.81 -13.63 6.37
CA TYR A 31 26.25 -14.84 7.05
C TYR A 31 25.52 -16.10 6.53
N LEU A 32 24.25 -15.99 6.15
CA LEU A 32 23.45 -17.06 5.55
C LEU A 32 24.01 -17.52 4.18
N LYS A 33 24.22 -16.59 3.25
CA LYS A 33 24.80 -16.90 1.94
C LYS A 33 26.21 -17.47 2.07
N TRP A 34 27.01 -16.94 3.01
CA TRP A 34 28.35 -17.46 3.27
C TRP A 34 28.33 -18.85 3.93
N GLY A 35 27.45 -19.09 4.91
CA GLY A 35 27.31 -20.39 5.57
C GLY A 35 26.81 -21.50 4.66
N ILE A 36 25.84 -21.21 3.78
CA ILE A 36 25.36 -22.15 2.76
C ILE A 36 26.48 -22.44 1.74
N TYR A 37 27.21 -21.42 1.29
CA TYR A 37 28.36 -21.58 0.39
C TYR A 37 29.47 -22.45 1.02
N GLU A 38 29.81 -22.21 2.29
CA GLU A 38 30.80 -23.00 3.03
C GLU A 38 30.37 -24.46 3.23
N MET A 39 29.09 -24.73 3.54
CA MET A 39 28.58 -26.10 3.66
C MET A 39 28.54 -26.87 2.34
N ALA A 40 28.30 -26.17 1.23
CA ALA A 40 28.22 -26.77 -0.10
C ALA A 40 29.60 -27.02 -0.72
N ASN A 41 30.58 -26.14 -0.47
CA ASN A 41 31.86 -26.17 -1.18
C ASN A 41 33.07 -26.62 -0.35
N ASN A 42 32.95 -26.72 0.98
CA ASN A 42 34.06 -27.13 1.85
C ASN A 42 33.75 -28.38 2.68
N ASN A 43 34.78 -29.21 2.92
CA ASN A 43 34.71 -30.42 3.74
C ASN A 43 34.70 -30.05 5.24
N LEU A 44 33.63 -29.37 5.67
CA LEU A 44 33.44 -28.93 7.04
C LEU A 44 33.31 -30.14 7.98
N ASN A 45 34.03 -30.08 9.09
CA ASN A 45 33.95 -31.06 10.17
C ASN A 45 32.58 -30.99 10.88
N ASN A 46 32.14 -32.13 11.42
CA ASN A 46 30.77 -32.38 11.88
C ASN A 46 30.25 -31.38 12.93
N VAL A 47 31.13 -30.76 13.71
CA VAL A 47 30.76 -29.73 14.70
C VAL A 47 30.32 -28.42 14.04
N MET A 48 31.03 -27.97 12.99
CA MET A 48 30.65 -26.76 12.25
C MET A 48 29.37 -26.95 11.43
N ARG A 49 29.16 -28.14 10.85
CA ARG A 49 27.88 -28.48 10.18
C ARG A 49 26.70 -28.41 11.14
N ARG A 50 26.85 -28.92 12.37
CA ARG A 50 25.81 -28.85 13.40
C ARG A 50 25.54 -27.41 13.87
N PHE A 51 26.57 -26.58 13.98
CA PHE A 51 26.42 -25.17 14.33
C PHE A 51 25.67 -24.38 13.26
N TRP A 52 26.01 -24.59 11.98
CA TRP A 52 25.32 -23.95 10.86
C TRP A 52 23.88 -24.47 10.67
N MET A 53 23.63 -25.77 10.87
CA MET A 53 22.27 -26.31 10.87
C MET A 53 21.44 -25.75 12.03
N ALA A 54 22.00 -25.62 13.24
CA ALA A 54 21.30 -25.01 14.37
C ALA A 54 21.03 -23.52 14.14
N ALA A 55 21.97 -22.77 13.55
CA ALA A 55 21.78 -21.37 13.18
C ALA A 55 20.68 -21.21 12.12
N LEU A 56 20.68 -22.06 11.08
CA LEU A 56 19.65 -22.10 10.05
C LEU A 56 18.28 -22.51 10.62
N LEU A 57 18.22 -23.48 11.52
CA LEU A 57 17.00 -23.88 12.22
C LEU A 57 16.46 -22.78 13.15
N SER A 58 17.34 -22.04 13.83
CA SER A 58 16.95 -20.89 14.66
C SER A 58 16.48 -19.69 13.83
N LEU A 59 16.97 -19.54 12.60
CA LEU A 59 16.51 -18.53 11.64
C LEU A 59 15.22 -18.95 10.93
N TRP A 60 15.00 -20.26 10.73
CA TRP A 60 13.71 -20.82 10.33
C TRP A 60 12.65 -20.65 11.43
N ALA A 61 13.04 -20.70 12.71
CA ALA A 61 12.17 -20.36 13.83
C ALA A 61 11.83 -18.86 13.90
N PHE A 62 12.53 -18.00 13.14
CA PHE A 62 12.20 -16.60 12.90
C PHE A 62 11.44 -16.37 11.58
N ALA A 63 11.06 -17.44 10.85
CA ALA A 63 9.98 -17.32 9.88
C ALA A 63 8.75 -16.89 10.68
N ALA A 64 8.41 -15.61 10.53
CA ALA A 64 7.37 -14.92 11.25
C ALA A 64 6.18 -15.87 11.42
N THR A 65 5.69 -15.99 12.65
CA THR A 65 4.38 -16.56 12.93
C THR A 65 3.43 -16.00 11.88
N ALA A 66 2.97 -16.84 10.95
CA ALA A 66 1.98 -16.47 9.98
C ALA A 66 0.70 -16.19 10.77
N GLY A 67 0.58 -14.98 11.33
CA GLY A 67 -0.70 -14.45 11.72
C GLY A 67 -1.58 -14.51 10.49
N ASP A 68 -2.85 -14.89 10.68
CA ASP A 68 -3.79 -15.15 9.59
C ASP A 68 -3.78 -13.96 8.61
N LYS A 69 -3.09 -14.15 7.47
CA LYS A 69 -3.06 -13.16 6.40
C LYS A 69 -4.47 -13.11 5.81
N PRO A 70 -5.03 -11.93 5.52
CA PRO A 70 -6.33 -11.83 4.88
C PRO A 70 -6.38 -12.65 3.58
N ASP A 71 -7.51 -13.29 3.29
CA ASP A 71 -7.68 -14.17 2.11
C ASP A 71 -7.39 -13.49 0.76
N PHE A 72 -7.44 -12.17 0.71
CA PHE A 72 -7.10 -11.39 -0.49
C PHE A 72 -5.59 -11.16 -0.64
N MET A 73 -4.77 -11.39 0.38
CA MET A 73 -3.32 -11.23 0.29
C MET A 73 -2.67 -12.52 -0.21
N VAL A 74 -1.84 -12.39 -1.25
CA VAL A 74 -1.05 -13.49 -1.82
C VAL A 74 0.44 -13.14 -1.76
N ASP A 75 1.29 -14.15 -1.81
CA ASP A 75 2.75 -13.98 -1.90
C ASP A 75 3.27 -14.22 -3.32
N ALA A 76 4.57 -13.98 -3.52
CA ALA A 76 5.22 -14.14 -4.82
C ALA A 76 5.18 -15.60 -5.32
N ASP A 77 5.25 -16.58 -4.42
CA ASP A 77 5.17 -18.00 -4.77
C ASP A 77 3.80 -18.37 -5.33
N TRP A 78 2.72 -17.88 -4.70
CA TRP A 78 1.37 -18.05 -5.21
C TRP A 78 1.25 -17.41 -6.60
N LEU A 79 1.72 -16.18 -6.77
CA LEU A 79 1.62 -15.50 -8.07
C LEU A 79 2.40 -16.24 -9.16
N ALA A 80 3.65 -16.64 -8.88
CA ALA A 80 4.50 -17.38 -9.81
C ALA A 80 3.85 -18.70 -10.29
N LYS A 81 3.18 -19.42 -9.39
CA LYS A 81 2.44 -20.65 -9.73
C LYS A 81 1.22 -20.39 -10.62
N ASN A 82 0.61 -19.22 -10.53
CA ASN A 82 -0.62 -18.87 -11.24
C ASN A 82 -0.39 -18.00 -12.48
N LEU A 83 0.83 -17.54 -12.78
CA LEU A 83 1.14 -16.65 -13.92
C LEU A 83 0.66 -17.17 -15.29
N LYS A 84 0.48 -18.48 -15.43
CA LYS A 84 0.04 -19.11 -16.69
C LYS A 84 -1.48 -19.27 -16.80
N ASP A 85 -2.25 -18.91 -15.78
CA ASP A 85 -3.71 -18.96 -15.82
C ASP A 85 -4.23 -17.92 -16.84
N PRO A 86 -4.97 -18.33 -17.88
CA PRO A 86 -5.51 -17.40 -18.87
C PRO A 86 -6.55 -16.42 -18.31
N LYS A 87 -7.08 -16.64 -17.11
CA LYS A 87 -8.01 -15.73 -16.42
C LYS A 87 -7.31 -14.74 -15.50
N LEU A 88 -6.01 -14.92 -15.24
CA LEU A 88 -5.25 -14.04 -14.38
C LEU A 88 -4.94 -12.72 -15.11
N VAL A 89 -5.26 -11.61 -14.47
CA VAL A 89 -4.86 -10.27 -14.89
C VAL A 89 -4.02 -9.65 -13.77
N VAL A 90 -2.74 -9.44 -14.03
CA VAL A 90 -1.83 -8.80 -13.08
C VAL A 90 -1.79 -7.31 -13.40
N LEU A 91 -2.11 -6.46 -12.41
CA LEU A 91 -2.16 -5.00 -12.56
C LEU A 91 -1.09 -4.36 -11.67
N GLU A 92 -0.21 -3.59 -12.29
CA GLU A 92 0.84 -2.86 -11.59
C GLU A 92 0.48 -1.38 -11.48
N ILE A 93 0.56 -0.85 -10.26
CA ILE A 93 0.33 0.58 -10.03
C ILE A 93 1.57 1.18 -9.38
N ARG A 94 2.23 2.14 -10.04
CA ARG A 94 3.41 2.82 -9.49
C ARG A 94 3.15 4.29 -9.23
N TYR A 95 3.89 4.82 -8.25
CA TYR A 95 3.97 6.27 -8.08
C TYR A 95 4.68 6.92 -9.29
N TYR A 96 5.74 6.27 -9.80
CA TYR A 96 6.53 6.74 -10.94
C TYR A 96 6.35 5.81 -12.14
N PRO A 97 5.44 6.12 -13.09
CA PRO A 97 5.03 5.17 -14.14
C PRO A 97 6.16 4.77 -15.09
N HIS A 98 7.12 5.67 -15.37
CA HIS A 98 8.26 5.36 -16.25
C HIS A 98 9.10 4.15 -15.79
N ARG A 99 9.07 3.81 -14.49
CA ARG A 99 9.81 2.66 -13.93
C ARG A 99 9.32 1.32 -14.45
N TYR A 100 8.08 1.24 -14.91
CA TYR A 100 7.52 0.06 -15.57
C TYR A 100 8.40 -0.43 -16.74
N PHE A 101 8.97 0.51 -17.51
CA PHE A 101 9.85 0.19 -18.64
C PHE A 101 11.34 0.22 -18.28
N THR A 102 11.75 1.11 -17.36
CA THR A 102 13.19 1.27 -17.06
C THR A 102 13.71 0.23 -16.07
N VAL A 103 12.94 -0.08 -15.02
CA VAL A 103 13.24 -1.13 -14.04
C VAL A 103 12.68 -2.47 -14.53
N GLY A 104 11.46 -2.46 -15.07
CA GLY A 104 10.71 -3.65 -15.45
C GLY A 104 9.52 -3.90 -14.52
N HIS A 105 8.75 -4.92 -14.84
CA HIS A 105 7.49 -5.31 -14.20
C HIS A 105 7.36 -6.84 -14.15
N ILE A 106 6.42 -7.35 -13.36
CA ILE A 106 6.12 -8.80 -13.28
C ILE A 106 5.67 -9.29 -14.67
N PRO A 107 6.16 -10.46 -15.16
CA PRO A 107 5.75 -11.00 -16.45
C PRO A 107 4.23 -11.03 -16.63
N GLY A 108 3.74 -10.41 -17.71
CA GLY A 108 2.31 -10.34 -18.02
C GLY A 108 1.55 -9.20 -17.33
N ALA A 109 2.20 -8.41 -16.46
CA ALA A 109 1.53 -7.32 -15.76
C ALA A 109 1.22 -6.13 -16.65
N VAL A 110 -0.01 -5.62 -16.56
CA VAL A 110 -0.49 -4.43 -17.24
C VAL A 110 -0.22 -3.20 -16.38
N GLN A 111 0.34 -2.15 -16.97
CA GLN A 111 0.52 -0.88 -16.28
C GLN A 111 -0.83 -0.18 -16.03
N VAL A 112 -1.03 0.26 -14.79
CA VAL A 112 -2.10 1.16 -14.38
C VAL A 112 -1.49 2.52 -14.06
N GLN A 113 -1.96 3.56 -14.75
CA GLN A 113 -1.49 4.92 -14.56
C GLN A 113 -2.36 5.65 -13.54
N ARG A 114 -1.76 5.95 -12.38
CA ARG A 114 -2.39 6.63 -11.24
C ARG A 114 -3.35 7.77 -11.64
N PHE A 115 -2.85 8.76 -12.38
CA PHE A 115 -3.64 9.94 -12.73
C PHE A 115 -4.63 9.66 -13.84
N LYS A 116 -4.19 9.03 -14.93
CA LYS A 116 -5.00 8.82 -16.13
C LYS A 116 -6.16 7.84 -15.90
N ASP A 117 -5.90 6.76 -15.18
CA ASP A 117 -6.79 5.61 -15.19
C ASP A 117 -7.67 5.50 -13.93
N LEU A 118 -7.25 6.09 -12.82
CA LEU A 118 -7.90 5.91 -11.50
C LEU A 118 -8.63 7.16 -10.98
N GLY A 119 -8.69 8.24 -11.76
CA GLY A 119 -9.32 9.49 -11.34
C GLY A 119 -10.18 10.11 -12.43
N ASP A 120 -11.27 10.77 -12.03
CA ASP A 120 -11.90 11.80 -12.84
C ASP A 120 -11.10 13.10 -12.69
N ASN A 121 -10.37 13.45 -13.75
CA ASN A 121 -9.56 14.67 -13.79
C ASN A 121 -10.29 15.87 -14.41
N HIS A 122 -11.54 15.70 -14.83
CA HIS A 122 -12.40 16.82 -15.26
C HIS A 122 -13.23 17.36 -14.09
N ALA A 123 -13.41 16.58 -13.04
CA ALA A 123 -14.00 17.04 -11.79
C ALA A 123 -13.04 17.94 -10.99
N ILE A 124 -13.61 18.69 -10.04
CA ILE A 124 -12.89 19.59 -9.13
C ILE A 124 -13.05 19.09 -7.68
N PRO A 125 -11.96 18.88 -6.92
CA PRO A 125 -10.57 18.82 -7.42
C PRO A 125 -10.37 17.66 -8.39
N SER A 126 -9.27 17.63 -9.13
CA SER A 126 -8.91 16.46 -9.94
C SER A 126 -8.73 15.22 -9.05
N MET A 127 -8.66 14.02 -9.65
CA MET A 127 -8.53 12.75 -8.93
C MET A 127 -9.73 12.36 -8.06
N ARG A 128 -10.93 12.91 -8.31
CA ARG A 128 -12.16 12.29 -7.78
C ARG A 128 -12.30 10.87 -8.30
N PHE A 129 -13.09 10.03 -7.63
CA PHE A 129 -13.35 8.70 -8.16
C PHE A 129 -14.00 8.77 -9.56
N PRO A 130 -13.50 8.00 -10.55
CA PRO A 130 -14.07 7.97 -11.89
C PRO A 130 -15.50 7.41 -11.84
N SER A 131 -16.34 7.74 -12.83
CA SER A 131 -17.65 7.11 -12.95
C SER A 131 -17.54 5.60 -13.17
N ARG A 132 -18.63 4.87 -12.90
CA ARG A 132 -18.72 3.43 -13.17
C ARG A 132 -18.36 3.11 -14.61
N GLU A 133 -18.89 3.87 -15.56
CA GLU A 133 -18.71 3.64 -16.99
C GLU A 133 -17.25 3.88 -17.41
N ALA A 134 -16.62 4.92 -16.87
CA ALA A 134 -15.22 5.22 -17.12
C ALA A 134 -14.32 4.11 -16.55
N PHE A 135 -14.55 3.69 -15.30
CA PHE A 135 -13.77 2.62 -14.68
C PHE A 135 -13.99 1.26 -15.34
N GLU A 136 -15.23 0.94 -15.74
CA GLU A 136 -15.56 -0.26 -16.53
C GLU A 136 -14.79 -0.28 -17.85
N HIS A 137 -14.76 0.84 -18.57
CA HIS A 137 -13.99 0.98 -19.81
C HIS A 137 -12.49 0.78 -19.56
N THR A 138 -11.93 1.37 -18.50
CA THR A 138 -10.54 1.21 -18.10
C THR A 138 -10.20 -0.26 -17.81
N LEU A 139 -11.00 -0.96 -17.00
CA LEU A 139 -10.80 -2.39 -16.71
C LEU A 139 -10.84 -3.25 -17.99
N ARG A 140 -11.78 -2.98 -18.90
CA ARG A 140 -11.80 -3.67 -20.21
C ARG A 140 -10.54 -3.39 -21.00
N SER A 141 -10.02 -2.16 -20.97
CA SER A 141 -8.78 -1.83 -21.67
C SER A 141 -7.56 -2.58 -21.13
N TRP A 142 -7.61 -3.08 -19.89
CA TRP A 142 -6.62 -3.97 -19.28
C TRP A 142 -6.88 -5.47 -19.48
N GLY A 143 -7.92 -5.83 -20.23
CA GLY A 143 -8.25 -7.23 -20.51
C GLY A 143 -9.09 -7.92 -19.43
N VAL A 144 -9.67 -7.17 -18.47
CA VAL A 144 -10.46 -7.75 -17.37
C VAL A 144 -11.83 -8.23 -17.85
N ASN A 145 -12.17 -9.46 -17.48
CA ASN A 145 -13.48 -10.08 -17.65
C ASN A 145 -14.21 -10.23 -16.31
N ASN A 146 -15.48 -10.64 -16.36
CA ASN A 146 -16.29 -10.86 -15.16
C ASN A 146 -15.75 -11.98 -14.26
N ASP A 147 -15.05 -12.95 -14.83
CA ASP A 147 -14.49 -14.12 -14.14
C ASP A 147 -12.95 -14.08 -14.06
N SER A 148 -12.34 -12.93 -14.36
CA SER A 148 -10.90 -12.74 -14.20
C SER A 148 -10.51 -12.80 -12.73
N THR A 149 -9.36 -13.40 -12.43
CA THR A 149 -8.69 -13.18 -11.15
C THR A 149 -7.74 -12.00 -11.31
N ILE A 150 -7.93 -10.95 -10.51
CA ILE A 150 -7.10 -9.74 -10.57
C ILE A 150 -6.07 -9.81 -9.45
N VAL A 151 -4.79 -9.69 -9.79
CA VAL A 151 -3.72 -9.50 -8.78
C VAL A 151 -3.17 -8.10 -8.91
N LEU A 152 -3.33 -7.31 -7.85
CA LEU A 152 -2.85 -5.95 -7.74
C LEU A 152 -1.49 -5.94 -7.04
N TYR A 153 -0.53 -5.17 -7.55
CA TYR A 153 0.71 -4.88 -6.83
C TYR A 153 1.21 -3.46 -7.11
N ASP A 154 1.98 -2.91 -6.17
CA ASP A 154 2.60 -1.60 -6.30
C ASP A 154 4.04 -1.57 -5.75
N ASP A 155 4.65 -0.38 -5.76
CA ASP A 155 5.91 -0.06 -5.10
C ASP A 155 5.73 0.95 -3.96
N SER A 156 4.53 1.00 -3.40
CA SER A 156 4.03 2.08 -2.55
C SER A 156 3.27 1.58 -1.32
N VAL A 157 3.68 0.44 -0.77
CA VAL A 157 3.15 -0.05 0.50
C VAL A 157 1.62 -0.25 0.44
N THR A 158 1.13 -0.85 -0.65
CA THR A 158 -0.30 -1.13 -0.90
C THR A 158 -1.21 0.11 -1.07
N ALA A 159 -0.68 1.33 -0.97
CA ALA A 159 -1.52 2.53 -1.06
C ALA A 159 -2.12 2.73 -2.46
N MET A 160 -1.38 2.40 -3.51
CA MET A 160 -1.84 2.58 -4.89
C MET A 160 -2.82 1.48 -5.30
N THR A 161 -2.50 0.24 -4.96
CA THR A 161 -3.38 -0.93 -5.15
C THR A 161 -4.70 -0.80 -4.40
N SER A 162 -4.68 -0.25 -3.17
CA SER A 162 -5.89 -0.07 -2.36
C SER A 162 -6.96 0.79 -3.05
N ARG A 163 -6.56 1.78 -3.86
CA ARG A 163 -7.54 2.57 -4.62
C ARG A 163 -8.24 1.72 -5.68
N VAL A 164 -7.51 0.89 -6.41
CA VAL A 164 -8.10 -0.03 -7.40
C VAL A 164 -9.02 -1.02 -6.70
N TYR A 165 -8.56 -1.59 -5.58
CA TYR A 165 -9.34 -2.50 -4.75
C TYR A 165 -10.65 -1.86 -4.28
N PHE A 166 -10.60 -0.61 -3.79
CA PHE A 166 -11.77 0.15 -3.38
C PHE A 166 -12.74 0.41 -4.54
N LEU A 167 -12.24 0.81 -5.72
CA LEU A 167 -13.10 1.03 -6.90
C LEU A 167 -13.78 -0.26 -7.39
N LEU A 168 -13.07 -1.39 -7.35
CA LEU A 168 -13.63 -2.71 -7.64
C LEU A 168 -14.76 -3.05 -6.65
N ASP A 169 -14.55 -2.80 -5.35
CA ASP A 169 -15.57 -3.03 -4.33
C ASP A 169 -16.77 -2.09 -4.50
N LEU A 170 -16.52 -0.79 -4.71
CA LEU A 170 -17.52 0.26 -4.89
C LEU A 170 -18.48 -0.08 -6.03
N TYR A 171 -17.93 -0.56 -7.15
CA TYR A 171 -18.70 -0.95 -8.33
C TYR A 171 -19.05 -2.44 -8.40
N GLY A 172 -18.94 -3.14 -7.27
CA GLY A 172 -19.50 -4.46 -7.06
C GLY A 172 -18.89 -5.57 -7.93
N TYR A 173 -17.59 -5.50 -8.20
CA TYR A 173 -16.81 -6.63 -8.71
C TYR A 173 -16.80 -7.78 -7.69
N ASP A 174 -16.57 -9.02 -8.14
CA ASP A 174 -16.47 -10.15 -7.21
C ASP A 174 -15.12 -10.13 -6.49
N MET A 175 -15.12 -9.60 -5.26
CA MET A 175 -13.91 -9.41 -4.46
C MET A 175 -13.21 -10.72 -4.08
N LYS A 176 -13.85 -11.89 -4.23
CA LYS A 176 -13.19 -13.19 -4.05
C LYS A 176 -12.07 -13.41 -5.08
N HIS A 177 -12.22 -12.79 -6.25
CA HIS A 177 -11.29 -12.85 -7.36
C HIS A 177 -10.25 -11.72 -7.35
N VAL A 178 -10.26 -10.83 -6.36
CA VAL A 178 -9.30 -9.72 -6.25
C VAL A 178 -8.27 -10.06 -5.19
N LYS A 179 -7.00 -10.08 -5.59
CA LYS A 179 -5.85 -10.36 -4.73
C LYS A 179 -4.88 -9.18 -4.73
N ILE A 180 -4.10 -9.04 -3.66
CA ILE A 180 -3.01 -8.08 -3.53
C ILE A 180 -1.73 -8.86 -3.24
N LEU A 181 -0.68 -8.61 -4.01
CA LEU A 181 0.66 -9.16 -3.73
C LEU A 181 1.25 -8.46 -2.51
N ASN A 182 1.34 -9.17 -1.39
CA ASN A 182 1.91 -8.64 -0.15
C ASN A 182 3.41 -8.35 -0.34
N GLY A 183 3.86 -7.13 0.01
CA GLY A 183 5.22 -6.67 -0.27
C GLY A 183 5.48 -6.22 -1.71
N GLY A 184 4.49 -6.37 -2.60
CA GLY A 184 4.47 -5.81 -3.94
C GLY A 184 5.73 -6.11 -4.76
N THR A 185 6.27 -5.05 -5.36
CA THR A 185 7.47 -5.13 -6.22
C THR A 185 8.70 -5.64 -5.46
N VAL A 186 8.83 -5.30 -4.17
CA VAL A 186 9.98 -5.70 -3.34
C VAL A 186 9.97 -7.21 -3.12
N GLU A 187 8.82 -7.75 -2.73
CA GLU A 187 8.66 -9.19 -2.52
C GLU A 187 8.94 -10.00 -3.78
N TRP A 188 8.37 -9.58 -4.93
CA TRP A 188 8.58 -10.28 -6.20
C TRP A 188 10.06 -10.32 -6.60
N SER A 189 10.70 -9.15 -6.63
CA SER A 189 12.07 -8.99 -7.13
C SER A 189 13.14 -9.61 -6.24
N ALA A 190 12.80 -10.03 -5.02
CA ALA A 190 13.71 -10.75 -4.15
C ALA A 190 14.08 -12.14 -4.70
N PHE A 191 13.14 -12.79 -5.41
CA PHE A 191 13.28 -14.19 -5.85
C PHE A 191 12.94 -14.43 -7.32
N ASN A 192 12.37 -13.44 -8.01
CA ASN A 192 11.90 -13.58 -9.39
C ASN A 192 12.40 -12.43 -10.27
N ASP A 193 12.58 -12.73 -11.56
CA ASP A 193 12.97 -11.74 -12.55
C ASP A 193 11.80 -10.83 -12.96
N MET A 194 12.15 -9.62 -13.40
CA MET A 194 11.25 -8.63 -13.99
C MET A 194 11.49 -8.58 -15.50
N VAL A 195 10.45 -8.26 -16.27
CA VAL A 195 10.52 -8.06 -17.73
C VAL A 195 10.25 -6.61 -18.08
N LYS A 196 10.55 -6.21 -19.32
CA LYS A 196 10.33 -4.83 -19.79
C LYS A 196 9.34 -4.74 -20.94
N GLU A 197 9.07 -5.88 -21.59
CA GLU A 197 8.11 -6.00 -22.67
C GLU A 197 6.68 -5.92 -22.15
N GLU A 198 5.91 -4.96 -22.64
CA GLU A 198 4.49 -4.87 -22.33
C GLU A 198 3.73 -6.13 -22.77
N PRO A 199 2.78 -6.62 -21.96
CA PRO A 199 1.91 -7.70 -22.39
C PRO A 199 1.00 -7.24 -23.53
N LYS A 200 0.70 -8.18 -24.43
CA LYS A 200 -0.36 -8.01 -25.41
C LYS A 200 -1.63 -8.67 -24.88
N HIS A 201 -2.66 -7.87 -24.62
CA HIS A 201 -3.98 -8.36 -24.23
C HIS A 201 -5.05 -7.82 -25.17
N LYS A 202 -6.14 -8.58 -25.31
CA LYS A 202 -7.35 -8.09 -25.97
C LYS A 202 -8.19 -7.32 -24.96
N PRO A 203 -9.01 -6.35 -25.39
CA PRO A 203 -9.99 -5.74 -24.52
C PRO A 203 -10.88 -6.80 -23.87
N GLY A 204 -11.10 -6.66 -22.56
CA GLY A 204 -11.95 -7.53 -21.77
C GLY A 204 -13.43 -7.19 -21.91
N SER A 205 -14.26 -7.89 -21.16
CA SER A 205 -15.72 -7.83 -21.25
C SER A 205 -16.43 -7.53 -19.92
N VAL A 206 -15.69 -7.14 -18.88
CA VAL A 206 -16.25 -6.90 -17.54
C VAL A 206 -17.45 -5.96 -17.56
N LYS A 207 -18.44 -6.24 -16.70
CA LYS A 207 -19.65 -5.44 -16.48
C LYS A 207 -19.77 -5.14 -14.98
N LEU A 208 -19.72 -3.86 -14.63
CA LEU A 208 -19.76 -3.41 -13.24
C LEU A 208 -21.20 -3.09 -12.79
N LYS A 209 -21.44 -3.25 -11.48
CA LYS A 209 -22.70 -2.89 -10.83
C LYS A 209 -22.75 -1.39 -10.54
N PRO A 210 -23.94 -0.81 -10.30
CA PRO A 210 -24.05 0.54 -9.74
C PRO A 210 -23.20 0.70 -8.48
N ALA A 211 -22.73 1.92 -8.23
CA ALA A 211 -21.97 2.23 -7.02
C ALA A 211 -22.77 1.83 -5.76
N LYS A 212 -22.10 1.18 -4.81
CA LYS A 212 -22.68 0.89 -3.49
C LYS A 212 -23.08 2.21 -2.80
N PRO A 213 -24.35 2.38 -2.38
CA PRO A 213 -24.79 3.59 -1.72
C PRO A 213 -24.11 3.74 -0.35
N GLY A 214 -23.83 4.98 0.05
CA GLY A 214 -23.33 5.29 1.39
C GLY A 214 -21.90 4.82 1.67
N VAL A 215 -21.09 4.52 0.66
CA VAL A 215 -19.65 4.19 0.82
C VAL A 215 -18.75 5.39 0.52
N VAL A 216 -19.28 6.38 -0.18
CA VAL A 216 -18.60 7.63 -0.51
C VAL A 216 -19.40 8.79 0.09
N VAL A 217 -18.70 9.75 0.67
CA VAL A 217 -19.27 11.00 1.22
C VAL A 217 -18.59 12.21 0.59
N GLU A 218 -19.26 13.35 0.68
CA GLU A 218 -18.84 14.62 0.11
C GLU A 218 -18.46 15.63 1.18
N TRP A 219 -17.83 16.75 0.80
CA TRP A 219 -17.35 17.75 1.75
C TRP A 219 -18.50 18.32 2.61
N THR A 220 -19.70 18.42 2.02
CA THR A 220 -20.91 18.87 2.71
C THR A 220 -21.32 17.93 3.83
N ASP A 221 -21.18 16.62 3.63
CA ASP A 221 -21.47 15.62 4.65
C ASP A 221 -20.46 15.73 5.78
N VAL A 222 -19.16 15.81 5.46
CA VAL A 222 -18.09 15.98 6.46
C VAL A 222 -18.29 17.26 7.26
N TYR A 223 -18.57 18.39 6.60
CA TYR A 223 -18.81 19.66 7.27
C TYR A 223 -20.03 19.59 8.19
N SER A 224 -21.16 19.10 7.69
CA SER A 224 -22.40 18.98 8.46
C SER A 224 -22.24 18.07 9.67
N ASP A 225 -21.72 16.86 9.45
CA ASP A 225 -21.74 15.77 10.41
C ASP A 225 -20.66 15.95 11.49
N VAL A 226 -19.45 16.31 11.06
CA VAL A 226 -18.27 16.31 11.93
C VAL A 226 -17.97 17.71 12.48
N VAL A 227 -17.98 18.72 11.63
CA VAL A 227 -17.53 20.06 12.02
C VAL A 227 -18.65 20.84 12.70
N ALA A 228 -19.81 20.97 12.04
CA ALA A 228 -20.93 21.76 12.51
C ALA A 228 -21.69 21.07 13.65
N ARG A 229 -22.08 19.80 13.46
CA ARG A 229 -22.87 19.05 14.46
C ARG A 229 -22.02 18.33 15.50
N ARG A 230 -20.75 18.03 15.21
CA ARG A 230 -19.87 17.18 16.02
C ARG A 230 -20.58 15.89 16.45
N ASP A 231 -21.21 15.21 15.49
CA ASP A 231 -21.99 14.00 15.74
C ASP A 231 -21.11 12.94 16.44
N PRO A 232 -21.44 12.52 17.67
CA PRO A 232 -20.60 11.58 18.42
C PRO A 232 -20.55 10.18 17.79
N ASN A 233 -21.45 9.86 16.84
CA ASN A 233 -21.50 8.57 16.16
C ASN A 233 -20.61 8.52 14.91
N ILE A 234 -20.01 9.64 14.51
CA ILE A 234 -19.14 9.73 13.34
C ILE A 234 -17.72 10.08 13.78
N VAL A 235 -16.74 9.35 13.24
CA VAL A 235 -15.32 9.63 13.44
C VAL A 235 -14.70 10.01 12.12
N LEU A 236 -14.05 11.16 12.08
CA LEU A 236 -13.28 11.60 10.92
C LEU A 236 -11.82 11.14 11.08
N LEU A 237 -11.32 10.42 10.08
CA LEU A 237 -9.99 9.86 10.06
C LEU A 237 -9.15 10.49 8.96
N ASP A 238 -8.04 11.11 9.35
CA ASP A 238 -7.02 11.61 8.42
C ASP A 238 -5.92 10.57 8.22
N ALA A 239 -5.83 10.01 7.02
CA ALA A 239 -4.87 8.97 6.64
C ALA A 239 -3.54 9.54 6.12
N ARG A 240 -3.32 10.85 6.15
CA ARG A 240 -2.07 11.48 5.68
C ARG A 240 -0.93 11.30 6.68
N PRO A 241 0.33 11.44 6.24
CA PRO A 241 1.47 11.63 7.13
C PRO A 241 1.25 12.71 8.18
N ALA A 242 1.83 12.53 9.37
CA ALA A 242 1.61 13.39 10.52
C ALA A 242 2.00 14.86 10.26
N ASP A 243 3.06 15.11 9.50
CA ASP A 243 3.51 16.47 9.15
C ASP A 243 2.51 17.24 8.27
N MET A 244 1.78 16.54 7.39
CA MET A 244 0.66 17.10 6.62
C MET A 244 -0.54 17.39 7.52
N TYR A 245 -0.84 16.48 8.46
CA TYR A 245 -1.93 16.65 9.43
C TYR A 245 -1.69 17.86 10.35
N THR A 246 -0.50 18.01 10.91
CA THR A 246 -0.18 19.13 11.80
C THR A 246 -0.04 20.47 11.07
N GLY A 247 0.02 20.46 9.74
CA GLY A 247 0.27 21.65 8.92
C GLY A 247 1.73 22.08 8.83
N LYS A 248 2.67 21.27 9.32
CA LYS A 248 4.11 21.52 9.19
C LYS A 248 4.57 21.45 7.73
N VAL A 249 3.91 20.60 6.95
CA VAL A 249 4.12 20.47 5.51
C VAL A 249 2.83 20.84 4.78
N VAL A 250 2.92 21.85 3.92
CA VAL A 250 1.88 22.21 2.95
C VAL A 250 2.25 21.56 1.62
N GLN A 251 1.45 20.59 1.17
CA GLN A 251 1.71 19.87 -0.07
C GLN A 251 0.44 19.71 -0.90
N HIS A 252 0.48 20.18 -2.14
CA HIS A 252 -0.61 20.09 -3.14
C HIS A 252 -1.92 20.81 -2.75
N SER A 253 -1.89 21.65 -1.72
CA SER A 253 -3.01 22.51 -1.30
C SER A 253 -2.50 23.90 -0.94
N VAL A 254 -3.38 24.90 -0.87
CA VAL A 254 -3.02 26.27 -0.46
C VAL A 254 -2.94 26.46 1.06
N ARG A 255 -3.41 25.49 1.86
CA ARG A 255 -3.37 25.50 3.34
C ARG A 255 -2.80 24.19 3.90
N GLY A 256 -2.05 24.30 4.98
CA GLY A 256 -1.63 23.18 5.84
C GLY A 256 -2.64 22.95 6.96
N GLY A 257 -2.54 21.81 7.64
CA GLY A 257 -3.41 21.45 8.76
C GLY A 257 -4.33 20.29 8.40
N HIS A 258 -5.40 20.13 9.17
CA HIS A 258 -6.40 19.08 9.04
C HIS A 258 -7.82 19.62 9.23
N ILE A 259 -8.81 18.76 8.96
CA ILE A 259 -10.22 19.12 9.16
C ILE A 259 -10.52 19.08 10.66
N PRO A 260 -11.12 20.13 11.27
CA PRO A 260 -11.42 20.13 12.69
C PRO A 260 -12.22 18.89 13.11
N GLY A 261 -11.74 18.20 14.15
CA GLY A 261 -12.28 16.94 14.67
C GLY A 261 -11.65 15.67 14.06
N ALA A 262 -10.75 15.80 13.07
CA ALA A 262 -10.07 14.65 12.48
C ALA A 262 -9.04 14.03 13.43
N ILE A 263 -9.04 12.70 13.54
CA ILE A 263 -8.00 11.90 14.20
C ILE A 263 -7.00 11.44 13.14
N ASN A 264 -5.71 11.69 13.36
CA ASN A 264 -4.68 11.20 12.45
C ASN A 264 -4.32 9.73 12.71
N VAL A 265 -4.45 8.91 11.67
CA VAL A 265 -3.89 7.56 11.64
C VAL A 265 -3.17 7.40 10.31
N VAL A 266 -1.83 7.44 10.32
CA VAL A 266 -1.01 7.33 9.11
C VAL A 266 -1.13 5.90 8.55
N SER A 267 -1.99 5.70 7.56
CA SER A 267 -2.32 4.35 7.04
C SER A 267 -1.12 3.59 6.47
N LEU A 268 -0.11 4.33 6.01
CA LEU A 268 1.15 3.76 5.48
C LEU A 268 1.95 3.03 6.56
N ASP A 269 1.77 3.37 7.84
CA ASP A 269 2.48 2.74 8.96
C ASP A 269 1.98 1.31 9.23
N GLY A 270 0.91 0.87 8.56
CA GLY A 270 0.35 -0.49 8.67
C GLY A 270 1.16 -1.56 7.95
N ALA A 271 2.28 -1.19 7.35
CA ALA A 271 3.19 -2.09 6.66
C ALA A 271 4.63 -1.72 6.96
N ASP A 272 5.51 -2.69 6.76
CA ASP A 272 6.94 -2.53 6.99
C ASP A 272 7.58 -1.69 5.88
N GLY A 273 8.41 -0.71 6.27
CA GLY A 273 8.98 0.25 5.32
C GLY A 273 10.02 -0.34 4.36
N GLN A 274 10.58 -1.52 4.67
CA GLN A 274 11.61 -2.17 3.84
C GLN A 274 10.99 -3.24 2.94
N SER A 275 10.33 -4.22 3.53
CA SER A 275 9.67 -5.32 2.83
C SER A 275 8.37 -4.90 2.14
N GLN A 276 7.78 -3.77 2.54
CA GLN A 276 6.45 -3.31 2.12
C GLN A 276 5.31 -4.29 2.46
N THR A 277 5.60 -5.32 3.24
CA THR A 277 4.60 -6.29 3.68
C THR A 277 3.72 -5.68 4.76
N TRP A 278 2.44 -6.04 4.77
CA TRP A 278 1.57 -5.64 5.88
C TRP A 278 2.10 -6.19 7.20
N LYS A 279 2.04 -5.36 8.24
CA LYS A 279 2.27 -5.79 9.61
C LYS A 279 1.17 -6.77 10.03
N SER A 280 1.33 -7.38 11.20
CA SER A 280 0.30 -8.26 11.75
C SER A 280 -1.04 -7.51 11.90
N LEU A 281 -2.16 -8.23 11.83
CA LEU A 281 -3.47 -7.60 12.04
C LEU A 281 -3.60 -7.01 13.44
N ASP A 282 -2.90 -7.54 14.44
CA ASP A 282 -2.85 -6.99 15.80
C ASP A 282 -2.10 -5.64 15.83
N ASP A 283 -0.98 -5.52 15.12
CA ASP A 283 -0.24 -4.26 15.01
C ASP A 283 -1.06 -3.19 14.26
N ILE A 284 -1.72 -3.59 13.18
CA ILE A 284 -2.62 -2.69 12.44
C ILE A 284 -3.82 -2.30 13.32
N ALA A 285 -4.40 -3.24 14.08
CA ALA A 285 -5.47 -2.94 15.03
C ALA A 285 -5.03 -1.93 16.11
N ALA A 286 -3.78 -2.05 16.59
CA ALA A 286 -3.23 -1.12 17.57
C ALA A 286 -3.10 0.31 17.02
N MET A 287 -2.82 0.49 15.73
CA MET A 287 -2.83 1.81 15.07
C MET A 287 -4.22 2.47 15.11
N TYR A 288 -5.27 1.67 14.93
CA TYR A 288 -6.66 2.15 14.88
C TYR A 288 -7.37 2.15 16.24
N LYS A 289 -6.66 1.93 17.36
CA LYS A 289 -7.26 1.81 18.70
C LYS A 289 -8.14 2.99 19.14
N ALA A 290 -7.88 4.18 18.61
CA ALA A 290 -8.65 5.40 18.89
C ALA A 290 -9.95 5.50 18.08
N ILE A 291 -10.17 4.61 17.12
CA ILE A 291 -11.32 4.60 16.22
C ILE A 291 -12.28 3.48 16.66
N PRO A 292 -13.45 3.81 17.24
CA PRO A 292 -14.40 2.78 17.70
C PRO A 292 -15.04 2.02 16.53
N LYS A 293 -15.18 0.69 16.66
CA LYS A 293 -15.71 -0.19 15.60
C LYS A 293 -17.22 -0.09 15.39
N ASP A 294 -17.94 0.44 16.37
CA ASP A 294 -19.38 0.63 16.40
C ASP A 294 -19.83 1.98 15.81
N LYS A 295 -18.87 2.85 15.45
CA LYS A 295 -19.14 4.15 14.83
C LYS A 295 -19.00 4.10 13.32
N THR A 296 -19.61 5.09 12.66
CA THR A 296 -19.36 5.36 11.24
C THR A 296 -18.02 6.09 11.10
N VAL A 297 -17.14 5.62 10.23
CA VAL A 297 -15.84 6.24 9.98
C VAL A 297 -15.84 6.94 8.63
N TYR A 298 -15.56 8.24 8.61
CA TYR A 298 -15.26 8.99 7.39
C TYR A 298 -13.74 9.07 7.25
N ALA A 299 -13.17 8.37 6.27
CA ALA A 299 -11.73 8.39 6.01
C ALA A 299 -11.39 9.35 4.87
N TYR A 300 -10.35 10.16 5.04
CA TYR A 300 -9.84 11.03 3.99
C TYR A 300 -8.31 11.05 3.96
N CYS A 301 -7.76 11.45 2.82
CA CYS A 301 -6.36 11.82 2.70
C CYS A 301 -6.24 13.05 1.79
N HIS A 302 -5.28 13.13 0.86
CA HIS A 302 -5.29 14.19 -0.14
C HIS A 302 -6.29 13.92 -1.27
N ASP A 303 -6.14 12.79 -1.96
CA ASP A 303 -6.81 12.50 -3.24
C ASP A 303 -7.37 11.07 -3.34
N GLY A 304 -7.48 10.36 -2.20
CA GLY A 304 -8.18 9.07 -2.09
C GLY A 304 -7.30 7.82 -1.98
N PHE A 305 -5.99 7.86 -2.24
CA PHE A 305 -5.14 6.65 -2.20
C PHE A 305 -4.92 6.13 -0.78
N ARG A 306 -4.41 6.98 0.13
CA ARG A 306 -4.17 6.60 1.53
C ARG A 306 -5.46 6.34 2.30
N SER A 307 -6.54 7.06 2.00
CA SER A 307 -7.85 6.75 2.58
C SER A 307 -8.43 5.44 2.07
N SER A 308 -8.16 5.03 0.82
CA SER A 308 -8.51 3.68 0.34
C SER A 308 -7.72 2.59 1.07
N LEU A 309 -6.45 2.83 1.40
CA LEU A 309 -5.67 1.92 2.24
C LEU A 309 -6.22 1.85 3.67
N ALA A 310 -6.52 3.00 4.28
CA ALA A 310 -7.16 3.03 5.59
C ALA A 310 -8.50 2.31 5.59
N TRP A 311 -9.32 2.52 4.54
CA TRP A 311 -10.57 1.81 4.33
C TRP A 311 -10.33 0.30 4.29
N LEU A 312 -9.37 -0.17 3.49
CA LEU A 312 -9.09 -1.61 3.37
C LEU A 312 -8.63 -2.22 4.70
N GLN A 313 -7.73 -1.54 5.43
CA GLN A 313 -7.26 -1.96 6.75
C GLN A 313 -8.43 -2.03 7.75
N LEU A 314 -9.26 -0.98 7.85
CA LEU A 314 -10.42 -0.95 8.73
C LEU A 314 -11.45 -2.04 8.38
N LYS A 315 -11.77 -2.24 7.09
CA LYS A 315 -12.67 -3.32 6.66
C LYS A 315 -12.13 -4.70 7.05
N THR A 316 -10.82 -4.91 6.90
CA THR A 316 -10.12 -6.15 7.31
C THR A 316 -10.21 -6.38 8.82
N LEU A 317 -10.12 -5.30 9.61
CA LEU A 317 -10.29 -5.35 11.07
C LEU A 317 -11.75 -5.48 11.54
N GLY A 318 -12.70 -5.60 10.61
CA GLY A 318 -14.12 -5.82 10.91
C GLY A 318 -14.94 -4.55 11.15
N TYR A 319 -14.44 -3.37 10.80
CA TYR A 319 -15.26 -2.14 10.82
C TYR A 319 -16.39 -2.25 9.79
N LYS A 320 -17.61 -1.96 10.23
CA LYS A 320 -18.82 -2.19 9.42
C LYS A 320 -19.10 -1.03 8.47
N ASP A 321 -19.12 0.20 8.98
CA ASP A 321 -19.44 1.42 8.23
C ASP A 321 -18.20 2.32 8.10
N VAL A 322 -17.47 2.14 7.00
CA VAL A 322 -16.30 2.95 6.65
C VAL A 322 -16.55 3.56 5.28
N ARG A 323 -16.55 4.89 5.23
CA ARG A 323 -16.84 5.68 4.03
C ARG A 323 -15.62 6.52 3.67
N ILE A 324 -15.44 6.80 2.39
CA ILE A 324 -14.36 7.66 1.92
C ILE A 324 -14.91 9.03 1.52
N TYR A 325 -14.32 10.09 2.08
CA TYR A 325 -14.54 11.44 1.58
C TYR A 325 -13.83 11.60 0.23
N ASN A 326 -14.63 11.62 -0.85
CA ASN A 326 -14.15 11.84 -2.20
C ASN A 326 -13.74 13.32 -2.35
N GLY A 327 -12.50 13.58 -2.77
CA GLY A 327 -11.92 14.93 -2.81
C GLY A 327 -10.93 15.24 -1.68
N GLY A 328 -11.16 14.72 -0.47
CA GLY A 328 -10.21 14.79 0.64
C GLY A 328 -9.66 16.20 0.93
N TRP A 329 -8.37 16.28 1.30
CA TRP A 329 -7.67 17.55 1.54
C TRP A 329 -7.41 18.34 0.25
N GLY A 330 -7.45 17.69 -0.92
CA GLY A 330 -7.38 18.38 -2.20
C GLY A 330 -8.59 19.30 -2.44
N ASP A 331 -9.75 18.90 -1.92
CA ASP A 331 -10.97 19.70 -1.93
C ASP A 331 -10.98 20.67 -0.74
N TRP A 332 -10.88 20.13 0.48
CA TRP A 332 -10.98 20.91 1.71
C TRP A 332 -9.88 21.96 1.87
N GLY A 333 -8.62 21.57 1.68
CA GLY A 333 -7.46 22.45 1.86
C GLY A 333 -7.40 23.61 0.86
N ASN A 334 -8.04 23.45 -0.30
CA ASN A 334 -8.12 24.47 -1.36
C ASN A 334 -9.38 25.34 -1.29
N ASN A 335 -10.40 24.95 -0.52
CA ASN A 335 -11.60 25.74 -0.32
C ASN A 335 -11.47 26.68 0.88
N LEU A 336 -11.10 27.94 0.65
CA LEU A 336 -10.85 28.94 1.69
C LEU A 336 -12.04 29.23 2.63
N ALA A 337 -13.26 28.85 2.26
CA ALA A 337 -14.44 29.01 3.12
C ALA A 337 -14.57 27.92 4.20
N LEU A 338 -13.82 26.81 4.09
CA LEU A 338 -13.88 25.70 5.04
C LEU A 338 -12.85 25.88 6.17
N PRO A 339 -13.21 25.54 7.43
CA PRO A 339 -12.32 25.70 8.57
C PRO A 339 -11.19 24.69 8.57
N VAL A 340 -10.05 25.05 9.17
CA VAL A 340 -8.84 24.22 9.24
C VAL A 340 -8.30 24.29 10.66
N SER A 341 -7.84 23.15 11.18
CA SER A 341 -7.08 23.09 12.42
C SER A 341 -5.61 22.76 12.17
N GLU A 342 -4.73 23.25 13.02
CA GLU A 342 -3.29 22.97 12.98
C GLU A 342 -2.80 22.27 14.27
N GLY A 343 -1.62 21.67 14.22
CA GLY A 343 -1.05 20.94 15.35
C GLY A 343 -1.55 19.51 15.51
N GLU A 344 -1.29 18.92 16.68
CA GLU A 344 -1.48 17.48 16.93
C GLU A 344 -2.87 17.13 17.49
N GLN A 345 -3.61 18.12 17.97
CA GLN A 345 -4.93 17.91 18.56
C GLN A 345 -6.01 17.96 17.48
N PRO A 346 -7.05 17.10 17.55
CA PRO A 346 -8.15 17.12 16.59
C PRO A 346 -8.88 18.48 16.49
N TYR A 347 -8.93 19.21 17.60
CA TYR A 347 -9.41 20.59 17.65
C TYR A 347 -8.28 21.44 18.21
N ASP A 348 -7.89 22.49 17.47
CA ASP A 348 -7.00 23.52 17.99
C ASP A 348 -7.74 24.52 18.90
N GLU A 349 -7.04 25.54 19.38
CA GLU A 349 -7.62 26.57 20.25
C GLU A 349 -8.81 27.32 19.62
N ALA A 350 -8.85 27.46 18.29
CA ALA A 350 -9.95 28.15 17.61
C ALA A 350 -11.23 27.30 17.55
N PHE A 351 -11.11 25.98 17.74
CA PHE A 351 -12.24 25.04 17.74
C PHE A 351 -12.41 24.28 19.08
N ALA A 352 -11.64 24.64 20.12
CA ALA A 352 -11.87 24.16 21.47
C ALA A 352 -13.25 24.63 21.97
N LEU A 353 -14.01 23.75 22.64
CA LEU A 353 -15.31 24.06 23.24
C LEU A 353 -15.16 24.46 24.71
#